data_AF-A0AA39FA40-F1
#
_entry.id   AF-A0AA39FA40-F1
#
_cell.length_a   1.000
_cell.length_b   1.000
_cell.length_c   1.000
_cell.angle_alpha   90.00
_cell.angle_beta   90.00
_cell.angle_gamma   90.00
#
_symmetry.space_group_name_H-M   'P 1'
#
loop_
_entity.id
_entity.type
_entity.pdbx_description
1 polymer ?
#
loop_
_entity_poly.entity_id
_entity_poly.type
_entity_poly.pdbx_seq_one_letter_code
_entity_poly.pdbx_strand_id
1 'polypeptide(L)'
;MLFKPPFKWDELPKQYKTMHLWLTRNYHGILWDAGEIPYDKLNDVLHIILKGVGYIYVKGLEKKKWLSDIIKESKTIINLENLGCPSMKNNEITSCPYHEYRKSSIMSHCALENVKQLKCWIEKRAQMQSSSIGRSLELYYQLEERIEDMKPQDIAYLRKDFILKFAPTKIDRIWNELPEELQSDKEMIAHRRCRKNYNPIAIDYDEFDRMIPLIKDCSICKEDKT
;
A
#
# COMPACT_ATOMS: atom_id res chain seq x y z
N MET A 1 7.91 19.18 -16.06
CA MET A 1 7.11 20.41 -16.17
C MET A 1 7.67 21.42 -15.18
N LEU A 2 8.07 22.59 -15.67
CA LEU A 2 8.57 23.70 -14.84
C LEU A 2 7.76 24.96 -15.14
N PHE A 3 7.36 25.67 -14.10
CA PHE A 3 6.75 26.98 -14.21
C PHE A 3 7.84 28.06 -14.29
N LYS A 4 7.57 29.10 -15.08
CA LYS A 4 8.33 30.36 -15.08
C LYS A 4 8.25 31.00 -13.69
N PRO A 5 9.26 31.77 -13.30
CA PRO A 5 9.23 32.49 -12.04
C PRO A 5 8.11 33.55 -12.06
N PRO A 6 7.48 33.84 -10.91
CA PRO A 6 6.41 34.85 -10.83
C PRO A 6 6.91 36.29 -11.03
N PHE A 7 8.22 36.53 -10.92
CA PHE A 7 8.85 37.84 -11.06
C PHE A 7 10.06 37.74 -11.99
N LYS A 8 10.38 38.85 -12.67
CA LYS A 8 11.62 38.92 -13.45
C LYS A 8 12.82 38.94 -12.51
N TRP A 9 13.97 38.44 -12.98
CA TRP A 9 15.19 38.42 -12.18
C TRP A 9 15.54 39.82 -11.68
N ASP A 10 15.48 40.83 -12.54
CA ASP A 10 15.91 42.19 -12.21
C ASP A 10 15.04 42.86 -11.14
N GLU A 11 13.78 42.47 -11.03
CA GLU A 11 12.82 42.96 -10.04
C GLU A 11 13.07 42.40 -8.63
N LEU A 12 13.88 41.33 -8.50
CA LEU A 12 14.16 40.73 -7.21
C LEU A 12 15.14 41.58 -6.37
N PRO A 13 14.85 41.77 -5.08
CA PRO A 13 15.82 42.23 -4.10
C PRO A 13 17.08 41.36 -4.06
N LYS A 14 18.23 41.97 -3.75
CA LYS A 14 19.55 41.31 -3.70
C LYS A 14 19.55 40.03 -2.85
N GLN A 15 18.86 40.05 -1.71
CA GLN A 15 18.76 38.89 -0.82
C GLN A 15 18.13 37.66 -1.48
N TYR A 16 17.07 37.84 -2.28
CA TYR A 16 16.40 36.75 -2.96
C TYR A 16 17.21 36.23 -4.14
N LYS A 17 17.93 37.12 -4.86
CA LYS A 17 18.91 36.73 -5.89
C LYS A 17 20.00 35.84 -5.29
N THR A 18 20.60 36.26 -4.18
CA THR A 18 21.64 35.49 -3.48
C THR A 18 21.12 34.13 -3.01
N MET A 19 19.93 34.10 -2.40
CA MET A 19 19.29 32.86 -1.95
C MET A 19 19.03 31.91 -3.11
N HIS A 20 18.48 32.40 -4.23
CA HIS A 20 18.24 31.57 -5.41
C HIS A 20 19.54 31.02 -6.01
N LEU A 21 20.59 31.83 -6.11
CA LEU A 21 21.91 31.36 -6.59
C LEU A 21 22.47 30.26 -5.70
N TRP A 22 22.31 30.39 -4.38
CA TRP A 22 22.73 29.35 -3.44
C TRP A 22 21.93 28.06 -3.63
N LEU A 23 20.60 28.17 -3.72
CA LEU A 23 19.71 27.01 -3.91
C LEU A 23 19.95 26.32 -5.26
N THR A 24 20.18 27.09 -6.33
CA THR A 24 20.56 26.57 -7.64
C THR A 24 21.86 25.80 -7.54
N ARG A 25 22.89 26.35 -6.89
CA ARG A 25 24.22 25.73 -6.84
C ARG A 25 24.30 24.52 -5.90
N ASN A 26 23.55 24.54 -4.80
CA ASN A 26 23.76 23.61 -3.68
C ASN A 26 22.55 22.72 -3.36
N TYR A 27 21.37 22.96 -3.95
CA TYR A 27 20.14 22.25 -3.57
C TYR A 27 19.41 21.62 -4.77
N HIS A 28 18.86 22.45 -5.68
CA HIS A 28 17.96 21.98 -6.73
C HIS A 28 18.51 22.09 -8.16
N GLY A 29 19.53 22.89 -8.45
CA GLY A 29 20.14 22.97 -9.80
C GLY A 29 19.19 23.34 -10.95
N ILE A 30 18.16 24.14 -10.65
CA ILE A 30 17.19 24.67 -11.62
C ILE A 30 17.52 26.15 -11.80
N LEU A 31 17.69 26.61 -13.04
CA LEU A 31 17.93 28.02 -13.33
C LEU A 31 16.66 28.87 -13.11
N TRP A 32 16.82 30.18 -12.90
CA TRP A 32 15.71 31.08 -12.61
C TRP A 32 14.65 31.08 -13.72
N ASP A 33 15.12 31.00 -14.97
CA ASP A 33 14.35 31.09 -16.21
C ASP A 33 14.13 29.74 -16.89
N ALA A 34 14.43 28.62 -16.23
CA ALA A 34 14.27 27.26 -16.77
C ALA A 34 12.81 26.83 -17.03
N GLY A 35 11.83 27.67 -16.63
CA GLY A 35 10.40 27.39 -16.76
C GLY A 35 9.84 27.72 -18.13
N GLU A 36 8.89 26.89 -18.59
CA GLU A 36 8.20 27.10 -19.87
C GLU A 36 6.77 27.62 -19.66
N ILE A 37 6.14 27.23 -18.55
CA ILE A 37 4.73 27.53 -18.27
C ILE A 37 4.61 28.81 -17.44
N PRO A 38 3.89 29.84 -17.88
CA PRO A 38 3.63 31.04 -17.08
C PRO A 38 3.05 30.72 -15.68
N TYR A 39 3.52 31.42 -14.63
CA TYR A 39 3.14 31.10 -13.24
C TYR A 39 1.66 31.34 -12.95
N ASP A 40 1.02 32.28 -13.65
CA ASP A 40 -0.42 32.54 -13.57
C ASP A 40 -1.29 31.35 -14.00
N LYS A 41 -0.72 30.39 -14.75
CA LYS A 41 -1.37 29.13 -15.15
C LYS A 41 -1.29 28.02 -14.11
N LEU A 42 -0.64 28.26 -12.96
CA LEU A 42 -0.47 27.26 -11.91
C LEU A 42 -1.79 26.63 -11.47
N ASN A 43 -2.81 27.47 -11.20
CA ASN A 43 -4.11 26.99 -10.74
C ASN A 43 -4.80 26.13 -11.81
N ASP A 44 -4.87 26.61 -13.05
CA ASP A 44 -5.48 25.89 -14.17
C ASP A 44 -4.85 24.51 -14.36
N VAL A 45 -3.52 24.45 -14.36
CA VAL A 45 -2.77 23.20 -14.51
C VAL A 45 -3.04 22.25 -13.34
N LEU A 46 -3.07 22.74 -12.11
CA LEU A 46 -3.38 21.92 -10.93
C LEU A 46 -4.81 21.41 -10.96
N HIS A 47 -5.80 22.22 -11.36
CA HIS A 47 -7.19 21.78 -11.50
C HIS A 47 -7.33 20.67 -12.55
N ILE A 48 -6.61 20.76 -13.68
CA ILE A 48 -6.60 19.73 -14.72
C ILE A 48 -5.95 18.44 -14.22
N ILE A 49 -4.76 18.51 -13.63
CA ILE A 49 -4.01 17.34 -13.17
C ILE A 49 -4.74 16.63 -12.02
N LEU A 50 -5.38 17.40 -11.14
CA LEU A 50 -6.08 16.87 -9.96
C LEU A 50 -7.55 16.57 -10.23
N LYS A 51 -8.03 16.67 -11.47
CA LYS A 51 -9.42 16.37 -11.81
C LYS A 51 -9.73 14.89 -11.51
N GLY A 52 -10.76 14.64 -10.71
CA GLY A 52 -11.17 13.29 -10.29
C GLY A 52 -10.27 12.66 -9.21
N VAL A 53 -9.27 13.38 -8.70
CA VAL A 53 -8.40 12.90 -7.63
C VAL A 53 -9.05 13.19 -6.27
N GLY A 54 -9.41 12.13 -5.53
CA GLY A 54 -10.01 12.26 -4.18
C GLY A 54 -9.00 12.46 -3.05
N TYR A 55 -7.79 11.91 -3.20
CA TYR A 55 -6.74 11.92 -2.18
C TYR A 55 -5.43 12.42 -2.74
N ILE A 56 -4.79 13.33 -2.02
CA ILE A 56 -3.46 13.84 -2.37
C ILE A 56 -2.53 13.62 -1.19
N TYR A 57 -1.42 12.93 -1.46
CA TYR A 57 -0.41 12.64 -0.46
C TYR A 57 0.76 13.61 -0.60
N VAL A 58 1.15 14.24 0.50
CA VAL A 58 2.26 15.18 0.55
C VAL A 58 3.16 14.86 1.74
N LYS A 59 4.43 15.23 1.68
CA LYS A 59 5.35 15.11 2.82
C LYS A 59 5.69 16.51 3.35
N GLY A 60 5.35 16.75 4.61
CA GLY A 60 5.58 18.02 5.31
C GLY A 60 4.33 18.89 5.40
N LEU A 61 4.16 19.51 6.57
CA LEU A 61 3.03 20.41 6.85
C LEU A 61 3.00 21.65 5.96
N GLU A 62 4.17 22.19 5.61
CA GLU A 62 4.29 23.36 4.73
C GLU A 62 3.67 23.09 3.36
N LYS A 63 3.98 21.92 2.76
CA LYS A 63 3.46 21.54 1.43
C LYS A 63 1.98 21.24 1.47
N LYS A 64 1.50 20.65 2.58
CA LYS A 64 0.07 20.47 2.82
C LYS A 64 -0.65 21.81 2.83
N LYS A 65 -0.17 22.78 3.61
CA LYS A 65 -0.76 24.13 3.69
C LYS A 65 -0.74 24.83 2.33
N TRP A 66 0.42 24.91 1.70
CA TRP A 66 0.58 25.53 0.38
C TRP A 66 -0.39 24.97 -0.67
N LEU A 67 -0.53 23.63 -0.73
CA LEU A 67 -1.43 23.01 -1.68
C LEU A 67 -2.90 23.26 -1.31
N SER A 68 -3.26 23.18 -0.02
CA SER A 68 -4.60 23.50 0.48
C SER A 68 -5.04 24.92 0.10
N ASP A 69 -4.15 25.90 0.24
CA ASP A 69 -4.43 27.30 -0.06
C ASP A 69 -4.72 27.53 -1.56
N ILE A 70 -4.10 26.73 -2.43
CA ILE A 70 -4.29 26.78 -3.88
C ILE A 70 -5.56 26.05 -4.30
N ILE A 71 -5.72 24.79 -3.90
CA ILE A 71 -6.74 23.94 -4.50
C ILE A 71 -8.15 24.26 -4.02
N LYS A 72 -8.34 24.86 -2.83
CA LYS A 72 -9.60 25.34 -2.20
C LYS A 72 -10.85 24.42 -2.24
N GLU A 73 -10.75 23.26 -2.88
CA GLU A 73 -11.79 22.26 -3.10
C GLU A 73 -11.80 21.21 -1.98
N SER A 74 -12.86 20.41 -1.93
CA SER A 74 -13.09 19.33 -0.96
C SER A 74 -12.18 18.10 -1.12
N LYS A 75 -10.92 18.29 -1.55
CA LYS A 75 -9.94 17.20 -1.71
C LYS A 75 -9.28 16.87 -0.38
N THR A 76 -9.06 15.59 -0.12
CA THR A 76 -8.39 15.15 1.11
C THR A 76 -6.87 15.20 0.94
N ILE A 77 -6.20 16.15 1.60
CA ILE A 77 -4.73 16.23 1.59
C ILE A 77 -4.14 15.59 2.87
N ILE A 78 -3.34 14.54 2.68
CA ILE A 78 -2.76 13.71 3.74
C ILE A 78 -1.26 13.99 3.86
N ASN A 79 -0.81 14.37 5.06
CA ASN A 79 0.63 14.44 5.36
C ASN A 79 1.16 13.04 5.65
N LEU A 80 2.09 12.56 4.83
CA LEU A 80 2.72 11.25 4.96
C LEU A 80 3.54 11.10 6.24
N GLU A 81 4.02 12.19 6.85
CA GLU A 81 4.72 12.12 8.14
C GLU A 81 3.81 11.65 9.26
N ASN A 82 2.51 11.99 9.21
CA ASN A 82 1.52 11.50 10.17
C ASN A 82 1.32 9.98 10.05
N LEU A 83 1.69 9.40 8.91
CA LEU A 83 1.71 7.96 8.70
C LEU A 83 3.05 7.35 9.12
N GLY A 84 4.04 8.11 9.58
CA GLY A 84 5.38 7.60 9.89
C GLY A 84 6.27 7.43 8.66
N CYS A 85 6.05 8.21 7.59
CA CYS A 85 6.94 8.24 6.44
C CYS A 85 8.33 8.75 6.85
N PRO A 86 9.42 7.98 6.64
CA PRO A 86 10.76 8.35 7.05
C PRO A 86 11.29 9.55 6.26
N SER A 87 12.39 10.13 6.73
CA SER A 87 13.14 11.13 5.97
C SER A 87 13.71 10.54 4.69
N MET A 88 13.71 11.32 3.62
CA MET A 88 14.25 10.92 2.33
C MET A 88 15.77 10.81 2.42
N LYS A 89 16.34 9.78 1.80
CA LYS A 89 17.79 9.66 1.64
C LYS A 89 18.24 10.54 0.47
N ASN A 90 19.41 11.15 0.62
CA ASN A 90 20.07 11.82 -0.50
C ASN A 90 20.45 10.74 -1.51
N ASN A 91 19.98 10.88 -2.74
CA ASN A 91 20.33 9.98 -3.82
C ASN A 91 21.20 10.71 -4.84
N GLU A 92 22.07 9.96 -5.49
CA GLU A 92 22.73 10.42 -6.71
C GLU A 92 21.64 10.54 -7.80
N ILE A 93 21.33 11.77 -8.23
CA ILE A 93 20.41 12.00 -9.35
C ILE A 93 21.12 11.51 -10.62
N THR A 94 20.67 10.39 -11.16
CA THR A 94 21.30 9.79 -12.35
C THR A 94 20.68 10.26 -13.67
N SER A 95 19.41 10.70 -13.71
CA SER A 95 18.79 11.17 -14.95
C SER A 95 17.48 11.94 -14.74
N CYS A 96 17.54 13.24 -14.46
CA CYS A 96 16.35 14.10 -14.53
C CYS A 96 16.65 15.30 -15.44
N PRO A 97 15.81 15.56 -16.47
CA PRO A 97 16.12 16.54 -17.53
C PRO A 97 15.99 17.99 -17.06
N TYR A 98 15.38 18.22 -15.90
CA TYR A 98 15.08 19.56 -15.38
C TYR A 98 16.23 20.17 -14.55
N HIS A 99 17.31 19.43 -14.35
CA HIS A 99 18.48 19.86 -13.58
C HIS A 99 19.62 20.22 -14.54
N GLU A 100 19.64 21.48 -14.97
CA GLU A 100 20.59 21.98 -15.94
C GLU A 100 21.96 22.27 -15.31
N TYR A 101 21.99 22.69 -14.05
CA TYR A 101 23.23 23.00 -13.34
C TYR A 101 23.88 21.73 -12.77
N ARG A 102 24.49 20.90 -13.62
CA ARG A 102 25.08 19.58 -13.30
C ARG A 102 26.42 19.61 -12.56
N LYS A 103 26.77 20.70 -11.86
CA LYS A 103 28.11 20.88 -11.30
C LYS A 103 28.41 20.10 -10.02
N SER A 104 27.43 19.39 -9.43
CA SER A 104 27.71 18.46 -8.34
C SER A 104 27.09 17.10 -8.61
N SER A 105 27.89 16.06 -8.42
CA SER A 105 27.46 14.68 -8.18
C SER A 105 26.62 14.52 -6.90
N ILE A 106 26.19 15.62 -6.28
CA ILE A 106 25.51 15.71 -4.98
C ILE A 106 24.31 16.65 -5.15
N MET A 107 23.50 16.46 -6.19
CA MET A 107 22.19 17.09 -6.24
C MET A 107 21.21 16.16 -5.52
N SER A 108 20.87 16.49 -4.27
CA SER A 108 20.14 15.58 -3.38
C SER A 108 18.61 15.76 -3.37
N HIS A 109 18.05 16.72 -4.13
CA HIS A 109 16.67 17.18 -3.92
C HIS A 109 15.84 17.38 -5.20
N CYS A 110 15.84 16.39 -6.10
CA CYS A 110 14.88 16.35 -7.21
C CYS A 110 13.45 16.11 -6.70
N ALA A 111 12.53 17.02 -7.00
CA ALA A 111 11.12 16.87 -6.61
C ALA A 111 10.48 15.61 -7.23
N LEU A 112 10.74 15.33 -8.50
CA LEU A 112 10.22 14.14 -9.19
C LEU A 112 10.72 12.85 -8.52
N GLU A 113 12.01 12.78 -8.20
CA GLU A 113 12.60 11.57 -7.63
C GLU A 113 12.25 11.37 -6.17
N ASN A 114 12.02 12.45 -5.45
CA ASN A 114 11.41 12.39 -4.12
C ASN A 114 9.99 11.82 -4.20
N VAL A 115 9.16 12.29 -5.14
CA VAL A 115 7.78 11.78 -5.30
C VAL A 115 7.77 10.30 -5.70
N LYS A 116 8.67 9.85 -6.59
CA LYS A 116 8.76 8.41 -6.94
C LYS A 116 9.10 7.54 -5.74
N GLN A 117 10.04 7.96 -4.90
CA GLN A 117 10.37 7.24 -3.68
C GLN A 117 9.22 7.26 -2.66
N LEU A 118 8.50 8.38 -2.52
CA LEU A 118 7.31 8.45 -1.68
C LEU A 118 6.21 7.49 -2.17
N LYS A 119 5.98 7.41 -3.48
CA LYS A 119 5.06 6.45 -4.09
C LYS A 119 5.47 5.01 -3.75
N CYS A 120 6.74 4.66 -3.96
CA CYS A 120 7.27 3.33 -3.62
C CYS A 120 7.09 3.01 -2.13
N TRP A 121 7.29 4.00 -1.25
CA TRP A 121 7.07 3.82 0.19
C TRP A 121 5.60 3.57 0.53
N ILE A 122 4.66 4.31 -0.07
CA ILE A 122 3.22 4.11 0.13
C ILE A 122 2.80 2.71 -0.35
N GLU A 123 3.26 2.29 -1.52
CA GLU A 123 2.95 0.97 -2.10
C GLU A 123 3.48 -0.16 -1.21
N LYS A 124 4.73 -0.07 -0.76
CA LYS A 124 5.32 -1.04 0.17
C LYS A 124 4.57 -1.09 1.50
N ARG A 125 4.16 0.07 2.02
CA ARG A 125 3.36 0.14 3.24
C ARG A 125 1.99 -0.52 3.05
N ALA A 126 1.31 -0.24 1.94
CA ALA A 126 0.03 -0.86 1.64
C ALA A 126 0.16 -2.38 1.51
N GLN A 127 1.24 -2.86 0.86
CA GLN A 127 1.59 -4.28 0.80
C GLN A 127 1.82 -4.87 2.18
N MET A 128 2.69 -4.26 3.01
CA MET A 128 2.95 -4.70 4.39
C MET A 128 1.70 -4.72 5.28
N GLN A 129 0.79 -3.77 5.09
CA GLN A 129 -0.48 -3.73 5.80
C GLN A 129 -1.43 -4.83 5.31
N SER A 130 -1.45 -5.14 4.01
CA SER A 130 -2.19 -6.28 3.45
C SER A 130 -1.61 -7.65 3.84
N SER A 131 -0.34 -7.71 4.26
CA SER A 131 0.39 -8.95 4.55
C SER A 131 0.68 -9.19 6.03
N SER A 132 -0.23 -8.80 6.93
CA SER A 132 0.00 -8.93 8.38
C SER A 132 -1.04 -9.82 9.07
N ILE A 133 -0.58 -10.57 10.07
CA ILE A 133 -1.45 -11.33 10.98
C ILE A 133 -2.50 -10.42 11.65
N GLY A 134 -2.11 -9.20 12.06
CA GLY A 134 -3.00 -8.26 12.73
C GLY A 134 -4.20 -7.87 11.86
N ARG A 135 -3.98 -7.57 10.57
CA ARG A 135 -5.06 -7.28 9.62
C ARG A 135 -5.94 -8.50 9.37
N SER A 136 -5.33 -9.68 9.20
CA SER A 136 -6.07 -10.90 8.92
C SER A 136 -7.00 -11.27 10.08
N LEU A 137 -6.55 -11.04 11.32
CA LEU A 137 -7.39 -11.14 12.51
C LEU A 137 -8.52 -10.09 12.53
N GLU A 138 -8.21 -8.82 12.24
CA GLU A 138 -9.21 -7.76 12.19
C GLU A 138 -10.29 -8.05 11.14
N LEU A 139 -9.90 -8.49 9.94
CA LEU A 139 -10.80 -8.89 8.87
C LEU A 139 -11.68 -10.08 9.29
N TYR A 140 -11.10 -11.10 9.92
CA TYR A 140 -11.85 -12.25 10.43
C TYR A 140 -12.99 -11.82 11.38
N TYR A 141 -12.72 -10.90 12.31
CA TYR A 141 -13.75 -10.38 13.21
C TYR A 141 -14.75 -9.47 12.49
N GLN A 142 -14.32 -8.64 11.54
CA GLN A 142 -15.21 -7.79 10.73
C GLN A 142 -16.17 -8.61 9.85
N LEU A 143 -15.74 -9.78 9.40
CA LEU A 143 -16.54 -10.72 8.62
C LEU A 143 -17.39 -11.65 9.50
N GLU A 144 -17.59 -11.31 10.76
CA GLU A 144 -18.40 -12.10 11.71
C GLU A 144 -17.94 -13.56 11.77
N GLU A 145 -16.62 -13.78 11.83
CA GLU A 145 -15.99 -15.10 11.95
C GLU A 145 -16.18 -16.02 10.73
N ARG A 146 -16.65 -15.48 9.59
CA ARG A 146 -16.76 -16.19 8.31
C ARG A 146 -15.41 -16.21 7.59
N ILE A 147 -14.54 -17.12 8.00
CA ILE A 147 -13.22 -17.32 7.35
C ILE A 147 -13.35 -17.68 5.86
N GLU A 148 -14.46 -18.30 5.44
CA GLU A 148 -14.74 -18.60 4.03
C GLU A 148 -14.92 -17.35 3.15
N ASP A 149 -15.21 -16.19 3.73
CA ASP A 149 -15.35 -14.91 3.02
C ASP A 149 -14.00 -14.16 2.89
N MET A 150 -12.95 -14.66 3.53
CA MET A 150 -11.61 -14.06 3.46
C MET A 150 -10.89 -14.45 2.17
N LYS A 151 -10.04 -13.56 1.66
CA LYS A 151 -9.20 -13.88 0.50
C LYS A 151 -8.06 -14.82 0.90
N PRO A 152 -7.53 -15.64 -0.02
CA PRO A 152 -6.49 -16.63 0.29
C PRO A 152 -5.22 -15.98 0.86
N GLN A 153 -4.86 -14.82 0.32
CA GLN A 153 -3.74 -14.02 0.81
C GLN A 153 -3.89 -13.57 2.28
N ASP A 154 -5.12 -13.34 2.76
CA ASP A 154 -5.38 -12.94 4.15
C ASP A 154 -5.43 -14.19 5.05
N ILE A 155 -6.00 -15.29 4.56
CA ILE A 155 -5.98 -16.60 5.24
C ILE A 155 -4.54 -17.07 5.48
N ALA A 156 -3.64 -16.86 4.52
CA ALA A 156 -2.24 -17.27 4.58
C ALA A 156 -1.47 -16.68 5.78
N TYR A 157 -1.92 -15.56 6.35
CA TYR A 157 -1.30 -14.97 7.53
C TYR A 157 -1.86 -15.47 8.85
N LEU A 158 -3.01 -16.17 8.84
CA LEU A 158 -3.58 -16.75 10.04
C LEU A 158 -2.74 -17.94 10.51
N ARG A 159 -2.40 -17.95 11.80
CA ARG A 159 -1.63 -19.05 12.38
C ARG A 159 -2.48 -20.31 12.52
N LYS A 160 -1.85 -21.48 12.44
CA LYS A 160 -2.49 -22.80 12.63
C LYS A 160 -3.34 -22.88 13.89
N ASP A 161 -2.78 -22.47 15.04
CA ASP A 161 -3.44 -22.49 16.34
C ASP A 161 -4.74 -21.66 16.37
N PHE A 162 -4.74 -20.54 15.66
CA PHE A 162 -5.91 -19.69 15.50
C PHE A 162 -6.99 -20.39 14.67
N ILE A 163 -6.64 -20.89 13.49
CA ILE A 163 -7.59 -21.55 12.58
C ILE A 163 -8.24 -22.78 13.25
N LEU A 164 -7.44 -23.62 13.92
CA LEU A 164 -7.92 -24.80 14.64
C LEU A 164 -8.83 -24.44 15.81
N LYS A 165 -8.60 -23.31 16.48
CA LYS A 165 -9.39 -22.89 17.63
C LYS A 165 -10.71 -22.24 17.23
N PHE A 166 -10.71 -21.38 16.22
CA PHE A 166 -11.85 -20.51 15.90
C PHE A 166 -12.60 -20.93 14.64
N ALA A 167 -11.99 -21.70 13.73
CA ALA A 167 -12.62 -22.18 12.50
C ALA A 167 -12.50 -23.71 12.24
N PRO A 168 -12.52 -24.60 13.26
CA PRO A 168 -12.21 -26.02 13.08
C PRO A 168 -13.14 -26.75 12.10
N THR A 169 -14.42 -26.38 12.06
CA THR A 169 -15.44 -27.02 11.21
C THR A 169 -15.50 -26.45 9.79
N LYS A 170 -14.77 -25.35 9.55
CA LYS A 170 -14.73 -24.61 8.28
C LYS A 170 -13.50 -24.95 7.44
N ILE A 171 -12.53 -25.68 8.00
CA ILE A 171 -11.27 -26.04 7.34
C ILE A 171 -11.50 -26.73 5.98
N ASP A 172 -12.51 -27.59 5.85
CA ASP A 172 -12.80 -28.25 4.55
C ASP A 172 -13.26 -27.24 3.48
N ARG A 173 -13.96 -26.16 3.86
CA ARG A 173 -14.46 -25.13 2.93
C ARG A 173 -13.35 -24.24 2.38
N ILE A 174 -12.34 -23.95 3.20
CA ILE A 174 -11.20 -23.11 2.83
C ILE A 174 -9.97 -23.92 2.42
N TRP A 175 -10.08 -25.25 2.27
CA TRP A 175 -8.92 -26.14 2.16
C TRP A 175 -7.98 -25.75 1.02
N ASN A 176 -8.54 -25.41 -0.15
CA ASN A 176 -7.77 -25.04 -1.33
C ASN A 176 -7.14 -23.64 -1.22
N GLU A 177 -7.62 -22.82 -0.28
CA GLU A 177 -7.12 -21.47 -0.03
C GLU A 177 -6.06 -21.42 1.09
N LEU A 178 -5.83 -22.55 1.78
CA LEU A 178 -4.79 -22.66 2.80
C LEU A 178 -3.40 -22.77 2.16
N PRO A 179 -2.34 -22.23 2.79
CA PRO A 179 -0.95 -22.49 2.40
C PRO A 179 -0.61 -23.98 2.36
N GLU A 180 0.30 -24.38 1.46
CA GLU A 180 0.71 -25.77 1.26
C GLU A 180 1.26 -26.42 2.55
N GLU A 181 1.92 -25.62 3.39
CA GLU A 181 2.46 -26.08 4.68
C GLU A 181 1.34 -26.54 5.62
N LEU A 182 0.20 -25.83 5.63
CA LEU A 182 -0.96 -26.20 6.43
C LEU A 182 -1.75 -27.35 5.81
N GLN A 183 -1.80 -27.43 4.47
CA GLN A 183 -2.45 -28.56 3.80
C GLN A 183 -1.73 -29.89 4.07
N SER A 184 -0.42 -29.84 4.33
CA SER A 184 0.40 -31.01 4.65
C SER A 184 0.43 -31.36 6.16
N ASP A 185 -0.10 -30.49 7.03
CA ASP A 185 -0.10 -30.68 8.48
C ASP A 185 -1.16 -31.73 8.90
N LYS A 186 -0.73 -32.74 9.65
CA LYS A 186 -1.59 -33.87 10.07
C LYS A 186 -2.78 -33.42 10.92
N GLU A 187 -2.61 -32.41 11.76
CA GLU A 187 -3.65 -31.88 12.64
C GLU A 187 -4.69 -31.10 11.82
N MET A 188 -4.25 -30.32 10.82
CA MET A 188 -5.13 -29.67 9.86
C MET A 188 -5.93 -30.68 9.04
N ILE A 189 -5.27 -31.71 8.49
CA ILE A 189 -5.93 -32.80 7.76
C ILE A 189 -6.98 -33.48 8.64
N ALA A 190 -6.68 -33.70 9.92
CA ALA A 190 -7.59 -34.36 10.86
C ALA A 190 -8.91 -33.59 11.07
N HIS A 191 -8.93 -32.27 10.82
CA HIS A 191 -10.12 -31.42 10.87
C HIS A 191 -10.87 -31.30 9.54
N ARG A 192 -10.46 -32.03 8.50
CA ARG A 192 -11.25 -32.15 7.26
C ARG A 192 -12.40 -33.13 7.42
N ARG A 193 -13.40 -33.02 6.53
CA ARG A 193 -14.52 -33.96 6.44
C ARG A 193 -14.06 -35.29 5.83
N CYS A 194 -14.49 -36.41 6.40
CA CYS A 194 -14.10 -37.75 5.95
C CYS A 194 -14.83 -38.15 4.64
N ARG A 195 -14.36 -37.66 3.50
CA ARG A 195 -14.94 -38.00 2.18
C ARG A 195 -14.62 -39.41 1.70
N LYS A 196 -13.54 -40.04 2.21
CA LYS A 196 -13.15 -41.43 1.87
C LYS A 196 -14.29 -42.41 2.18
N ASN A 197 -14.88 -42.29 3.37
CA ASN A 197 -15.87 -43.24 3.88
C ASN A 197 -17.30 -42.70 3.80
N TYR A 198 -17.47 -41.39 3.66
CA TYR A 198 -18.76 -40.71 3.59
C TYR A 198 -18.80 -39.80 2.36
N ASN A 199 -18.82 -40.43 1.18
CA ASN A 199 -18.93 -39.73 -0.10
C ASN A 199 -20.42 -39.44 -0.39
N PRO A 200 -20.86 -38.17 -0.41
CA PRO A 200 -22.25 -37.86 -0.71
C PRO A 200 -22.57 -38.21 -2.16
N ILE A 201 -23.46 -39.19 -2.34
CA ILE A 201 -24.03 -39.54 -3.65
C ILE A 201 -25.09 -38.48 -3.95
N ALA A 202 -24.68 -37.40 -4.62
CA ALA A 202 -25.53 -36.50 -5.39
C ALA A 202 -26.88 -36.08 -4.75
N ILE A 203 -26.87 -35.40 -3.60
CA ILE A 203 -28.02 -34.62 -3.10
C ILE A 203 -27.47 -33.34 -2.43
N ASP A 204 -28.23 -32.25 -2.57
CA ASP A 204 -27.95 -30.84 -2.20
C ASP A 204 -26.93 -30.62 -1.05
N TYR A 205 -25.92 -29.81 -1.35
CA TYR A 205 -24.54 -29.91 -0.87
C TYR A 205 -24.28 -29.35 0.54
N ASP A 206 -25.16 -28.52 1.10
CA ASP A 206 -24.81 -27.72 2.28
C ASP A 206 -25.25 -28.31 3.63
N GLU A 207 -26.33 -29.09 3.66
CA GLU A 207 -26.85 -29.66 4.91
C GLU A 207 -26.20 -31.00 5.27
N PHE A 208 -25.93 -31.83 4.26
CA PHE A 208 -25.25 -33.12 4.41
C PHE A 208 -23.76 -32.97 4.80
N ASP A 209 -23.10 -31.89 4.40
CA ASP A 209 -21.69 -31.64 4.72
C ASP A 209 -21.44 -31.51 6.22
N ARG A 210 -22.43 -30.99 6.96
CA ARG A 210 -22.36 -30.91 8.43
C ARG A 210 -22.46 -32.28 9.08
N MET A 211 -23.12 -33.25 8.44
CA MET A 211 -23.32 -34.62 8.95
C MET A 211 -22.10 -35.53 8.73
N ILE A 212 -21.24 -35.21 7.75
CA ILE A 212 -20.02 -35.98 7.51
C ILE A 212 -19.06 -35.77 8.69
N PRO A 213 -18.62 -36.81 9.41
CA PRO A 213 -17.72 -36.64 10.53
C PRO A 213 -16.36 -36.09 10.07
N LEU A 214 -15.68 -35.38 10.97
CA LEU A 214 -14.28 -35.02 10.75
C LEU A 214 -13.42 -36.29 10.70
N ILE A 215 -12.28 -36.26 9.99
CA ILE A 215 -11.38 -37.41 9.90
C ILE A 215 -10.94 -37.89 11.29
N LYS A 216 -10.66 -36.97 12.22
CA LYS A 216 -10.33 -37.32 13.62
C LYS A 216 -11.47 -38.00 14.39
N ASP A 217 -12.72 -37.77 13.97
CA ASP A 217 -13.92 -38.26 14.63
C ASP A 217 -14.56 -39.46 13.90
N CYS A 218 -14.04 -39.82 12.73
CA CYS A 218 -14.52 -40.95 11.93
C CYS A 218 -14.17 -42.29 12.57
N SER A 219 -15.17 -43.11 12.90
CA SER A 219 -15.00 -44.47 13.45
C SER A 219 -14.21 -45.39 12.52
N ILE A 220 -14.56 -45.39 11.23
CA ILE A 220 -13.94 -46.26 10.22
C ILE A 220 -12.44 -45.92 10.05
N CYS A 221 -12.08 -44.63 10.04
CA CYS A 221 -10.67 -44.22 9.97
C CYS A 221 -9.86 -44.54 11.24
N LYS A 222 -10.52 -44.80 12.37
CA LYS A 222 -9.87 -45.23 13.61
C LYS A 222 -9.61 -46.74 13.59
N GLU A 223 -10.56 -47.52 13.08
CA GLU A 223 -10.44 -48.97 12.91
C GLU A 223 -9.36 -49.35 11.89
N ASP A 224 -9.21 -48.58 10.80
CA ASP A 224 -8.13 -48.76 9.80
C ASP A 224 -6.70 -48.53 10.34
N LYS A 225 -6.54 -47.97 11.56
CA LYS A 225 -5.24 -47.63 12.17
C LYS A 225 -4.80 -48.60 13.28
N THR A 226 -5.65 -49.55 13.65
CA THR A 226 -5.34 -50.67 14.57
C THR A 226 -4.85 -51.89 13.81
#